data_AF-A0A7S4KG60-F1
#
_entry.id   AF-A0A7S4KG60-F1
#
_cell.length_a   1.000
_cell.length_b   1.000
_cell.length_c   1.000
_cell.angle_alpha   90.00
_cell.angle_beta   90.00
_cell.angle_gamma   90.00
#
_symmetry.space_group_name_H-M   'P 1'
#
loop_
_entity.id
_entity.type
_entity.pdbx_description
1 polymer ?
#
loop_
_entity_poly.entity_id
_entity_poly.type
_entity_poly.pdbx_seq_one_letter_code
_entity_poly.pdbx_strand_id
1 'polypeptide(L)'
;VELHFNSSSIDWCSSTGLAEGDPCHIYTNAKHRFIIFPKRNTCCRCCPALTCGGPIKRDFLSLVGQYQGQTEVATTEVHSWSFIGADFNWWFTDIKTGYPVRYSKQTLDQSEVSHNFTYDHKQIQLAVPGQVMQLPDYCRSVAQCEGRCSIDQQGSNYNQEL
;
A
#
# COMPACT_ATOMS: atom_id res chain seq x y z
N VAL A 1 5.22 -8.07 -9.10
CA VAL A 1 5.95 -6.91 -8.54
C VAL A 1 5.16 -6.50 -7.31
N GLU A 2 5.73 -6.74 -6.14
CA GLU A 2 5.12 -6.38 -4.86
C GLU A 2 5.73 -5.03 -4.46
N LEU A 3 4.88 -4.03 -4.24
CA LEU A 3 5.32 -2.66 -3.97
C LEU A 3 5.70 -2.54 -2.51
N HIS A 4 6.98 -2.26 -2.25
CA HIS A 4 7.48 -1.95 -0.92
C HIS A 4 7.24 -0.46 -0.64
N PHE A 5 6.23 -0.15 0.16
CA PHE A 5 6.06 1.20 0.69
C PHE A 5 6.98 1.33 1.90
N ASN A 6 8.07 2.08 1.77
CA ASN A 6 8.74 2.67 2.92
C ASN A 6 7.89 3.85 3.40
N SER A 7 6.65 3.57 3.82
CA SER A 7 5.85 4.59 4.46
C SER A 7 6.41 4.74 5.86
N SER A 8 7.14 5.83 6.09
CA SER A 8 7.19 6.46 7.41
C SER A 8 5.79 6.98 7.82
N SER A 9 4.71 6.27 7.46
CA SER A 9 3.37 6.56 7.94
C SER A 9 3.37 6.11 9.39
N ILE A 10 3.76 7.05 10.23
CA ILE A 10 3.63 7.03 11.68
C ILE A 10 2.33 6.32 12.08
N ASP A 11 1.22 6.55 11.37
CA ASP A 11 -0.09 5.95 11.61
C ASP A 11 -0.13 4.42 11.66
N TRP A 12 0.49 3.70 10.72
CA TRP A 12 0.41 2.24 10.72
C TRP A 12 1.32 1.63 11.79
N CYS A 13 2.56 2.12 11.89
CA CYS A 13 3.49 1.65 12.90
C CYS A 13 2.96 1.94 14.33
N SER A 14 2.39 3.12 14.56
CA SER A 14 1.84 3.52 15.86
C SER A 14 0.49 2.85 16.19
N SER A 15 -0.26 2.41 15.17
CA SER A 15 -1.62 1.85 15.36
C SER A 15 -1.68 0.55 16.16
N THR A 16 -0.54 -0.10 16.37
CA THR A 16 -0.45 -1.40 17.05
C THR A 16 -0.31 -1.28 18.56
N GLY A 17 0.00 -0.09 19.08
CA GLY A 17 0.46 0.08 20.48
C GLY A 17 1.83 -0.55 20.77
N LEU A 18 2.42 -1.24 19.79
CA LEU A 18 3.75 -1.83 19.88
C LEU A 18 4.77 -0.84 19.34
N ALA A 19 5.82 -0.61 20.12
CA ALA A 19 7.03 0.06 19.66
C ALA A 19 6.80 1.43 19.00
N GLU A 20 5.94 2.26 19.60
CA GLU A 20 5.70 3.63 19.12
C GLU A 20 7.03 4.40 18.94
N GLY A 21 7.20 5.01 17.77
CA GLY A 21 8.42 5.73 17.40
C GLY A 21 9.52 4.87 16.77
N ASP A 22 9.42 3.54 16.80
CA ASP A 22 10.36 2.68 16.09
C ASP A 22 10.02 2.57 14.59
N PRO A 23 11.03 2.47 13.71
CA PRO A 23 10.78 2.17 12.31
C PRO A 23 10.18 0.77 12.19
N CYS A 24 9.09 0.67 11.42
CA CYS A 24 8.43 -0.58 11.11
C CYS A 24 8.34 -0.82 9.61
N HIS A 25 8.20 -2.08 9.21
CA HIS A 25 7.93 -2.48 7.85
C HIS A 25 6.53 -3.11 7.78
N ILE A 26 5.80 -2.81 6.71
CA ILE A 26 4.55 -3.49 6.41
C ILE A 26 4.84 -4.57 5.37
N TYR A 27 4.43 -5.79 5.66
CA TYR A 27 4.58 -6.93 4.76
C TYR A 27 3.22 -7.58 4.53
N THR A 28 2.83 -7.85 3.28
CA THR A 28 1.53 -8.46 2.99
C THR A 28 1.70 -9.65 2.06
N ASN A 29 1.47 -10.86 2.56
CA ASN A 29 1.40 -12.05 1.72
C ASN A 29 -0.04 -12.34 1.29
N ALA A 30 -0.24 -13.45 0.56
CA ALA A 30 -1.55 -13.87 0.08
C ALA A 30 -2.61 -14.10 1.18
N LYS A 31 -2.19 -14.28 2.44
CA LYS A 31 -3.10 -14.59 3.55
C LYS A 31 -3.27 -13.42 4.51
N HIS A 32 -2.19 -12.73 4.87
CA HIS A 32 -2.21 -11.73 5.92
C HIS A 32 -1.26 -10.56 5.65
N ARG A 33 -1.58 -9.43 6.28
CA ARG A 33 -0.65 -8.32 6.51
C ARG A 33 0.02 -8.47 7.87
N PHE A 34 1.30 -8.12 7.92
CA PHE A 34 2.15 -8.10 9.11
C PHE A 34 2.75 -6.71 9.27
N ILE A 35 2.92 -6.31 10.53
CA ILE A 35 3.74 -5.17 10.91
C ILE A 35 4.97 -5.71 11.62
N ILE A 36 6.14 -5.38 11.10
CA ILE A 36 7.44 -5.90 11.51
C ILE A 36 8.23 -4.75 12.13
N PHE A 37 8.76 -4.93 13.34
CA PHE A 37 9.62 -3.97 14.03
C PHE A 37 11.04 -4.57 14.16
N PRO A 38 11.92 -4.38 13.16
CA PRO A 38 13.21 -5.07 13.12
C PRO A 38 14.12 -4.75 14.31
N LYS A 39 14.12 -3.50 14.78
CA LYS A 39 14.94 -3.06 15.91
C LYS A 39 14.61 -3.79 17.21
N ARG A 40 13.37 -4.25 17.38
CA ARG A 40 12.91 -4.96 18.59
C ARG A 40 12.74 -6.46 18.37
N ASN A 41 13.11 -6.97 17.18
CA ASN A 41 12.89 -8.36 16.81
C ASN A 41 11.45 -8.82 17.09
N THR A 42 10.48 -7.93 16.88
CA THR A 42 9.08 -8.11 17.25
C THR A 42 8.20 -7.90 16.02
N CYS A 43 7.07 -8.60 15.97
CA CYS A 43 6.18 -8.61 14.84
C CYS A 43 4.78 -8.97 15.29
N CYS A 44 3.78 -8.48 14.55
CA CYS A 44 2.40 -8.87 14.80
C CYS A 44 1.64 -9.02 13.49
N ARG A 45 0.63 -9.89 13.51
CA ARG A 45 -0.25 -10.12 12.37
C ARG A 45 -1.42 -9.13 12.45
N CYS A 46 -1.62 -8.33 11.42
CA CYS A 46 -2.65 -7.29 11.44
C CYS A 46 -4.02 -7.92 11.18
N CYS A 47 -4.21 -8.42 9.96
CA CYS A 47 -5.51 -8.74 9.40
C CYS A 47 -5.33 -9.65 8.16
N PRO A 48 -6.40 -10.32 7.71
CA PRO A 48 -6.41 -11.01 6.43
C PRO A 48 -6.07 -10.03 5.28
N ALA A 49 -5.33 -10.52 4.27
CA ALA A 49 -4.89 -9.70 3.15
C ALA A 49 -6.06 -9.06 2.39
N LEU A 50 -7.19 -9.77 2.28
CA LEU A 50 -8.40 -9.27 1.63
C LEU A 50 -9.03 -8.09 2.38
N THR A 51 -9.05 -8.14 3.71
CA THR A 51 -9.71 -7.11 4.55
C THR A 51 -8.90 -5.82 4.62
N CYS A 52 -7.58 -5.90 4.51
CA CYS A 52 -6.70 -4.75 4.70
C CYS A 52 -6.21 -4.07 3.42
N GLY A 53 -6.74 -4.47 2.27
CA GLY A 53 -6.21 -4.08 0.98
C GLY A 53 -4.97 -4.91 0.67
N GLY A 54 -5.14 -5.94 -0.16
CA GLY A 54 -4.04 -6.79 -0.59
C GLY A 54 -3.05 -6.04 -1.49
N PRO A 55 -1.97 -6.72 -1.92
CA PRO A 55 -1.12 -6.19 -2.97
C PRO A 55 -1.95 -5.89 -4.22
N ILE A 56 -1.71 -4.73 -4.82
CA ILE A 56 -2.35 -4.34 -6.08
C ILE A 56 -1.88 -5.30 -7.19
N LYS A 57 -2.83 -5.94 -7.88
CA LYS A 57 -2.53 -6.83 -9.02
C LYS A 57 -1.92 -6.02 -10.17
N ARG A 58 -1.02 -6.63 -10.95
CA ARG A 58 -0.31 -5.92 -12.05
C ARG A 58 -1.26 -5.34 -13.11
N ASP A 59 -2.38 -6.00 -13.33
CA ASP A 59 -3.41 -5.68 -14.32
C ASP A 59 -4.58 -4.87 -13.74
N PHE A 60 -4.49 -4.38 -12.49
CA PHE A 60 -5.60 -3.70 -11.83
C PHE A 60 -6.15 -2.51 -12.64
N LEU A 61 -5.28 -1.73 -13.29
CA LEU A 61 -5.72 -0.58 -14.11
C LEU A 61 -6.54 -1.00 -15.32
N SER A 62 -6.27 -2.15 -15.92
CA SER A 62 -7.11 -2.66 -17.02
C SER A 62 -8.47 -3.17 -16.54
N LEU A 63 -8.58 -3.51 -15.26
CA LEU A 63 -9.82 -4.04 -14.68
C LEU A 63 -10.72 -2.93 -14.14
N VAL A 64 -10.16 -1.91 -13.47
CA VAL A 64 -10.94 -0.87 -12.77
C VAL A 64 -10.56 0.57 -13.14
N GLY A 65 -9.48 0.76 -13.87
CA GLY A 65 -8.98 2.09 -14.22
C GLY A 65 -9.79 2.75 -15.33
N GLN A 66 -10.19 3.99 -15.11
CA GLN A 66 -10.76 4.87 -16.12
C GLN A 66 -9.68 5.86 -16.58
N TYR A 67 -9.24 5.74 -17.84
CA TYR A 67 -8.26 6.64 -18.40
C TYR A 67 -8.80 8.08 -18.46
N GLN A 68 -8.02 9.04 -17.93
CA GLN A 68 -8.38 10.45 -17.83
C GLN A 68 -7.66 11.32 -18.87
N GLY A 69 -6.73 10.75 -19.62
CA GLY A 69 -5.92 11.48 -20.60
C GLY A 69 -4.46 11.64 -20.18
N GLN A 70 -3.78 12.52 -20.90
CA GLN A 70 -2.39 12.89 -20.63
C GLN A 70 -2.35 14.20 -19.83
N THR A 71 -1.41 14.31 -18.91
CA THR A 71 -1.17 15.53 -18.13
C THR A 71 0.30 15.64 -17.75
N GLU A 72 0.65 16.61 -16.91
CA GLU A 72 2.00 16.82 -16.42
C GLU A 72 2.05 16.76 -14.89
N VAL A 73 2.98 15.98 -14.36
CA VAL A 73 3.29 15.92 -12.93
C VAL A 73 4.75 16.27 -12.74
N ALA A 74 5.02 17.45 -12.16
CA ALA A 74 6.36 17.93 -11.87
C ALA A 74 7.33 17.76 -13.06
N THR A 75 6.99 18.32 -14.23
CA THR A 75 7.77 18.23 -15.49
C THR A 75 7.81 16.87 -16.17
N THR A 76 7.13 15.85 -15.62
CA THR A 76 6.99 14.55 -16.25
C THR A 76 5.64 14.45 -16.95
N GLU A 77 5.64 14.17 -18.25
CA GLU A 77 4.42 13.84 -18.99
C GLU A 77 3.91 12.47 -18.57
N VAL A 78 2.64 12.41 -18.18
CA VAL A 78 2.04 11.20 -17.62
C VAL A 78 0.71 10.86 -18.27
N HIS A 79 0.44 9.57 -18.36
CA HIS A 79 -0.91 9.05 -18.46
C HIS A 79 -1.56 9.07 -17.08
N SER A 80 -2.84 9.48 -17.02
CA SER A 80 -3.63 9.51 -15.78
C SER A 80 -4.80 8.52 -15.86
N TRP A 81 -5.03 7.79 -14.78
CA TRP A 81 -6.20 6.93 -14.57
C TRP A 81 -6.84 7.26 -13.24
N SER A 82 -8.17 7.28 -13.21
CA SER A 82 -8.93 7.30 -11.96
C SER A 82 -9.57 5.93 -11.71
N PHE A 83 -9.79 5.59 -10.45
CA PHE A 83 -10.55 4.40 -10.06
C PHE A 83 -11.16 4.61 -8.68
N ILE A 84 -12.30 3.97 -8.45
CA ILE A 84 -13.01 4.03 -7.17
C ILE A 84 -12.77 2.70 -6.44
N GLY A 85 -12.17 2.79 -5.26
CA GLY A 85 -12.08 1.69 -4.30
C GLY A 85 -12.92 2.01 -3.06
N ALA A 86 -12.32 1.88 -1.88
CA ALA A 86 -12.86 2.48 -0.66
C ALA A 86 -12.84 4.03 -0.70
N ASP A 87 -12.01 4.59 -1.58
CA ASP A 87 -11.76 6.02 -1.76
C ASP A 87 -11.71 6.35 -3.26
N PHE A 88 -11.70 7.64 -3.60
CA PHE A 88 -11.34 8.08 -4.95
C PHE A 88 -9.82 8.05 -5.11
N ASN A 89 -9.34 7.42 -6.17
CA ASN A 89 -7.91 7.24 -6.41
C ASN A 89 -7.52 7.70 -7.80
N TRP A 90 -6.28 8.18 -7.93
CA TRP A 90 -5.64 8.45 -9.19
C TRP A 90 -4.28 7.77 -9.25
N TRP A 91 -3.97 7.21 -10.41
CA TRP A 91 -2.68 6.61 -10.73
C TRP A 91 -2.08 7.35 -11.92
N PHE A 92 -0.79 7.66 -11.83
CA PHE A 92 -0.07 8.39 -12.88
C PHE A 92 1.15 7.59 -13.28
N THR A 93 1.31 7.34 -14.59
CA THR A 93 2.51 6.68 -15.12
C THR A 93 3.17 7.53 -16.18
N ASP A 94 4.49 7.50 -16.20
CA ASP A 94 5.32 8.13 -17.21
C ASP A 94 4.97 7.59 -18.60
N ILE A 95 4.72 8.48 -19.57
CA ILE A 95 4.34 8.08 -20.94
C ILE A 95 5.48 7.33 -21.66
N LYS A 96 6.74 7.67 -21.36
CA LYS A 96 7.92 7.11 -22.02
C LYS A 96 8.34 5.78 -21.41
N THR A 97 8.32 5.66 -20.09
CA THR A 97 8.83 4.47 -19.38
C THR A 97 7.74 3.53 -18.90
N GLY A 98 6.50 4.01 -18.73
CA GLY A 98 5.40 3.27 -18.11
C GLY A 98 5.55 3.10 -16.60
N TYR A 99 6.57 3.72 -15.97
CA TYR A 99 6.79 3.62 -14.54
C TYR A 99 5.82 4.49 -13.73
N PRO A 100 5.48 4.09 -12.50
CA PRO A 100 4.63 4.91 -11.64
C PRO A 100 5.35 6.21 -11.29
N VAL A 101 4.64 7.32 -11.42
CA VAL A 101 5.11 8.67 -11.09
C VAL A 101 4.45 9.15 -9.82
N ARG A 102 3.13 8.97 -9.71
CA ARG A 102 2.34 9.42 -8.57
C ARG A 102 1.15 8.51 -8.34
N TYR A 103 0.75 8.41 -7.09
CA TYR A 103 -0.57 7.98 -6.67
C TYR A 103 -1.19 9.06 -5.78
N SER A 104 -2.49 9.29 -5.96
CA SER A 104 -3.27 10.22 -5.17
C SER A 104 -4.53 9.54 -4.66
N LYS A 105 -4.91 9.84 -3.42
CA LYS A 105 -6.14 9.36 -2.79
C LYS A 105 -6.92 10.51 -2.20
N GLN A 106 -8.23 10.51 -2.41
CA GLN A 106 -9.20 11.39 -1.77
C GLN A 106 -10.26 10.54 -1.07
N THR A 107 -10.41 10.75 0.24
CA THR A 107 -11.43 10.08 1.03
C THR A 107 -12.81 10.54 0.57
N LEU A 108 -13.81 9.64 0.53
CA LEU A 108 -15.14 9.94 -0.03
C LEU A 108 -15.86 11.12 0.66
N ASP A 109 -15.56 11.36 1.93
CA ASP A 109 -16.13 12.41 2.78
C ASP A 109 -15.32 13.72 2.77
N GLN A 110 -14.23 13.77 2.01
CA GLN A 110 -13.32 14.92 1.96
C GLN A 110 -13.33 15.55 0.57
N SER A 111 -13.29 16.88 0.51
CA SER A 111 -13.19 17.63 -0.74
C SER A 111 -11.77 17.72 -1.30
N GLU A 112 -10.77 17.31 -0.50
CA GLU A 112 -9.35 17.44 -0.82
C GLU A 112 -8.66 16.08 -0.86
N VAL A 113 -7.56 16.01 -1.61
CA VAL A 113 -6.71 14.82 -1.71
C VAL A 113 -6.05 14.58 -0.34
N SER A 114 -6.38 13.46 0.29
CA SER A 114 -5.90 13.10 1.62
C SER A 114 -4.50 12.48 1.61
N HIS A 115 -4.09 11.84 0.51
CA HIS A 115 -2.75 11.28 0.36
C HIS A 115 -2.19 11.48 -1.04
N ASN A 116 -0.89 11.81 -1.10
CA ASN A 116 -0.13 11.93 -2.33
C ASN A 116 1.24 11.24 -2.17
N PHE A 117 1.47 10.18 -2.93
CA PHE A 117 2.76 9.49 -3.00
C PHE A 117 3.38 9.76 -4.37
N THR A 118 4.58 10.35 -4.38
CA THR A 118 5.37 10.53 -5.61
C THR A 118 6.55 9.57 -5.57
N TYR A 119 6.78 8.87 -6.68
CA TYR A 119 7.83 7.88 -6.81
C TYR A 119 9.08 8.53 -7.42
N ASP A 120 10.26 8.24 -6.86
CA ASP A 120 11.53 8.63 -7.48
C ASP A 120 11.92 7.59 -8.52
N HIS A 121 11.78 7.95 -9.81
CA HIS A 121 12.10 7.06 -10.93
C HIS A 121 13.56 6.56 -10.90
N LYS A 122 14.48 7.33 -10.32
CA LYS A 122 15.90 6.94 -10.24
C LYS A 122 16.13 5.79 -9.28
N GLN A 123 15.19 5.52 -8.38
CA GLN A 123 15.28 4.50 -7.34
C GLN A 123 14.41 3.28 -7.62
N ILE A 124 13.65 3.26 -8.72
CA ILE A 124 12.79 2.12 -9.07
C ILE A 124 13.68 0.92 -9.43
N GLN A 125 13.48 -0.19 -8.71
CA GLN A 125 14.12 -1.48 -8.98
C GLN A 125 13.05 -2.48 -9.42
N LEU A 126 13.15 -2.98 -10.65
CA LEU A 126 12.18 -3.94 -11.20
C LEU A 126 12.37 -5.37 -10.69
N ALA A 127 13.57 -5.69 -10.20
CA ALA A 127 13.90 -6.96 -9.60
C ALA A 127 14.28 -6.71 -8.13
N VAL A 128 13.45 -7.20 -7.22
CA VAL A 128 13.75 -7.19 -5.79
C VAL A 128 14.26 -8.58 -5.40
N PRO A 129 15.39 -8.70 -4.69
CA PRO A 129 15.87 -10.00 -4.23
C PRO A 129 14.80 -10.71 -3.39
N GLY A 130 14.58 -12.01 -3.66
CA GLY A 130 13.53 -12.78 -2.97
C GLY A 130 13.68 -12.81 -1.44
N GLN A 131 14.90 -12.63 -0.92
CA GLN A 131 15.19 -12.53 0.51
C GLN A 131 14.49 -11.33 1.17
N VAL A 132 14.33 -10.22 0.46
CA VAL A 132 13.61 -9.03 0.97
C VAL A 132 12.12 -9.33 1.19
N MET A 133 11.57 -10.29 0.44
CA MET A 133 10.18 -10.71 0.51
C MET A 133 9.94 -11.88 1.48
N GLN A 134 10.97 -12.32 2.21
CA GLN A 134 10.80 -13.39 3.20
C GLN A 134 10.41 -12.81 4.55
N LEU A 135 9.32 -13.36 5.11
CA LEU A 135 8.89 -13.04 6.45
C LEU A 135 9.97 -13.55 7.45
N PRO A 136 10.49 -12.71 8.36
CA PRO A 136 11.46 -13.14 9.36
C PRO A 136 10.92 -14.27 10.24
N ASP A 137 11.80 -15.13 10.75
CA ASP A 137 11.37 -16.32 11.51
C ASP A 137 10.56 -15.97 12.76
N TYR A 138 10.92 -14.87 13.44
CA TYR A 138 10.18 -14.36 14.60
C TYR A 138 8.76 -13.86 14.27
N CYS A 139 8.41 -13.69 13.00
CA CYS A 139 7.07 -13.34 12.54
C CYS A 139 6.19 -14.56 12.20
N ARG A 140 6.72 -15.79 12.16
CA ARG A 140 5.97 -16.96 11.63
C ARG A 140 4.88 -17.48 12.56
N SER A 141 5.02 -17.27 13.87
CA SER A 141 4.11 -17.77 14.91
C SER A 141 3.55 -16.65 15.78
N VAL A 142 3.34 -15.46 15.21
CA VAL A 142 2.92 -14.28 15.96
C VAL A 142 1.41 -14.23 16.17
N ALA A 143 1.03 -13.67 17.31
CA ALA A 143 -0.36 -13.31 17.60
C ALA A 143 -0.83 -12.17 16.70
N GLN A 144 -2.15 -11.94 16.71
CA GLN A 144 -2.72 -10.76 16.08
C GLN A 144 -2.23 -9.50 16.82
N CYS A 145 -2.00 -8.40 16.10
CA CYS A 145 -1.69 -7.10 16.69
C CYS A 145 -2.83 -6.68 17.63
N GLU A 146 -2.62 -5.72 18.52
CA GLU A 146 -3.72 -4.98 19.15
C GLU A 146 -4.03 -3.69 18.35
N GLY A 147 -5.09 -2.97 18.72
CA GLY A 147 -5.40 -1.65 18.16
C GLY A 147 -6.04 -1.67 16.76
N ARG A 148 -5.90 -0.57 16.00
CA ARG A 148 -6.57 -0.41 14.68
C ARG A 148 -6.14 -1.45 13.65
N CYS A 149 -4.98 -2.06 13.88
CA CYS A 149 -4.46 -3.14 13.07
C CYS A 149 -5.24 -4.46 13.27
N SER A 150 -5.84 -4.68 14.46
CA SER A 150 -6.66 -5.88 14.77
C SER A 150 -8.14 -5.76 14.46
N ILE A 151 -8.66 -4.55 14.27
CA ILE A 151 -10.08 -4.38 14.03
C ILE A 151 -10.33 -4.98 12.65
N ASP A 152 -11.03 -6.12 12.59
CA ASP A 152 -11.76 -6.49 11.38
C ASP A 152 -12.48 -5.22 10.96
N GLN A 153 -12.22 -4.69 9.76
CA GLN A 153 -13.08 -3.65 9.20
C GLN A 153 -14.46 -4.28 8.85
N GLN A 154 -15.14 -4.85 9.85
CA GLN A 154 -16.55 -5.17 9.87
C GLN A 154 -17.30 -3.85 9.66
N GLY A 155 -17.49 -3.49 8.40
CA GLY A 155 -18.19 -2.27 8.03
C GLY A 155 -18.14 -1.93 6.55
N SER A 156 -17.13 -2.35 5.80
CA SER A 156 -17.10 -2.19 4.34
C SER A 156 -17.50 -3.51 3.69
N ASN A 157 -18.81 -3.77 3.65
CA ASN A 157 -19.41 -4.64 2.63
C ASN A 157 -19.11 -4.03 1.25
N TYR A 158 -17.91 -4.23 0.73
CA TYR A 158 -17.54 -3.86 -0.63
C TYR A 158 -17.45 -5.13 -1.47
N ASN A 159 -18.17 -5.08 -2.59
CA ASN A 159 -18.46 -6.21 -3.47
C ASN A 159 -17.23 -7.06 -3.77
N GLN A 160 -17.37 -8.33 -3.39
CA GLN A 160 -16.40 -9.41 -3.45
C GLN A 160 -16.25 -10.01 -4.85
N GLU A 161 -16.16 -9.21 -5.91
CA GLU A 161 -15.96 -9.76 -7.25
C GLU A 161 -14.98 -8.92 -8.08
N LEU A 162 -13.67 -9.07 -7.84
CA LEU A 162 -12.56 -8.73 -8.76
C LEU A 162 -11.28 -9.58 -8.53
#